data_AF-A0A445N2D6-F1
#
_entry.id   AF-A0A445N2D6-F1
#
_cell.length_a   1.000
_cell.length_b   1.000
_cell.length_c   1.000
_cell.angle_alpha   90.00
_cell.angle_beta   90.00
_cell.angle_gamma   90.00
#
_symmetry.space_group_name_H-M   'P 1'
#
loop_
_entity.id
_entity.type
_entity.pdbx_description
1 polymer ?
#
loop_
_entity_poly.entity_id
_entity_poly.type
_entity_poly.pdbx_seq_one_letter_code
_entity_poly.pdbx_strand_id
1 'polypeptide(L)'
;MPRVELAMILHIPHSSNVIPMNLRDQIVLSNDDLAAELILMTDAFTDELFDFPEATTQRFPISRLLVDVERFPDDATEPMSEVGMGMIYTLTSSDFLDSGLRRNDGFMVFSQRSNITEQKQSMHWLS
;
A
#
# COMPACT_ATOMS: atom_id res chain seq x y z
N MET A 1 -41.98 -1.81 13.27
CA MET A 1 -41.11 -0.71 12.80
C MET A 1 -40.50 -1.16 11.49
N PRO A 2 -40.60 -0.41 10.38
CA PRO A 2 -39.87 -0.76 9.16
C PRO A 2 -38.38 -0.62 9.46
N ARG A 3 -37.59 -1.65 9.11
CA ARG A 3 -36.13 -1.61 9.23
C ARG A 3 -35.66 -0.71 8.09
N VAL A 4 -34.98 0.40 8.41
CA VAL A 4 -34.21 1.14 7.40
C VAL A 4 -33.06 0.20 7.03
N GLU A 5 -33.03 -0.26 5.79
CA GLU A 5 -31.82 -0.90 5.27
C GLU A 5 -30.75 0.18 5.17
N LEU A 6 -29.78 0.11 6.07
CA LEU A 6 -28.60 0.96 6.01
C LEU A 6 -27.74 0.43 4.86
N ALA A 7 -27.73 1.15 3.73
CA ALA A 7 -26.77 0.90 2.66
C ALA A 7 -25.39 1.41 3.09
N MET A 8 -24.61 0.53 3.72
CA MET A 8 -23.25 0.81 4.18
C MET A 8 -22.24 0.05 3.32
N ILE A 9 -21.17 0.75 2.92
CA ILE A 9 -20.01 0.15 2.26
C ILE A 9 -18.81 0.33 3.19
N LEU A 10 -18.10 -0.75 3.48
CA LEU A 10 -16.83 -0.74 4.19
C LEU A 10 -15.69 -0.90 3.18
N HIS A 11 -14.85 0.11 3.07
CA HIS A 11 -13.64 0.06 2.25
C HIS A 11 -12.44 -0.27 3.15
N ILE A 12 -11.79 -1.41 2.91
CA ILE A 12 -10.67 -1.91 3.72
C ILE A 12 -9.48 -2.20 2.78
N PRO A 13 -8.73 -1.15 2.39
CA PRO A 13 -7.72 -1.26 1.35
C PRO A 13 -6.38 -1.84 1.84
N HIS A 14 -6.14 -1.83 3.15
CA HIS A 14 -4.77 -2.00 3.67
C HIS A 14 -4.60 -3.05 4.77
N SER A 15 -5.60 -3.92 4.99
CA SER A 15 -5.48 -4.97 6.00
C SER A 15 -4.73 -6.21 5.53
N SER A 16 -4.45 -6.33 4.24
CA SER A 16 -3.65 -7.44 3.69
C SER A 16 -2.15 -7.16 3.81
N ASN A 17 -1.39 -8.16 4.25
CA ASN A 17 0.07 -8.18 4.19
C ASN A 17 0.60 -9.09 3.06
N VAL A 18 -0.26 -9.54 2.16
CA VAL A 18 0.09 -10.53 1.14
C VAL A 18 0.90 -9.88 0.02
N ILE A 19 2.07 -10.44 -0.24
CA ILE A 19 2.88 -10.19 -1.45
C ILE A 19 2.84 -11.46 -2.30
N PRO A 20 2.16 -11.47 -3.46
CA PRO A 20 2.16 -12.62 -4.36
C PRO A 20 3.58 -12.98 -4.78
N MET A 21 3.90 -14.27 -4.78
CA MET A 21 5.26 -14.77 -5.06
C MET A 21 5.79 -14.31 -6.42
N ASN A 22 4.92 -14.21 -7.43
CA ASN A 22 5.25 -13.74 -8.78
C ASN A 22 5.47 -12.22 -8.89
N LEU A 23 5.25 -11.47 -7.80
CA LEU A 23 5.49 -10.03 -7.73
C LEU A 23 6.57 -9.68 -6.67
N ARG A 24 7.10 -10.68 -5.96
CA ARG A 24 8.10 -10.48 -4.91
C ARG A 24 9.38 -9.85 -5.43
N ASP A 25 9.77 -10.16 -6.66
CA ASP A 25 10.95 -9.64 -7.36
C ASP A 25 10.85 -8.16 -7.73
N GLN A 26 9.65 -7.57 -7.64
CA GLN A 26 9.46 -6.13 -7.83
C GLN A 26 9.93 -5.34 -6.60
N ILE A 27 9.86 -5.93 -5.41
CA ILE A 27 10.29 -5.30 -4.15
C ILE A 27 11.78 -5.56 -3.92
N VAL A 28 12.55 -4.50 -3.69
CA VAL A 28 14.02 -4.59 -3.56
C VAL A 28 14.51 -4.82 -2.14
N LEU A 29 13.62 -4.66 -1.15
CA LEU A 29 13.90 -4.99 0.25
C LEU A 29 14.33 -6.45 0.40
N SER A 30 15.23 -6.70 1.34
CA SER A 30 15.52 -8.06 1.80
C SER A 30 14.26 -8.68 2.42
N ASN A 31 14.27 -10.00 2.64
CA ASN A 31 13.11 -10.64 3.29
C ASN A 31 12.88 -10.12 4.72
N ASP A 32 13.95 -9.82 5.45
CA ASP A 32 13.86 -9.33 6.82
C ASP A 32 13.35 -7.89 6.85
N ASP A 33 13.85 -7.03 5.97
CA ASP A 33 13.41 -5.63 5.86
C ASP A 33 11.96 -5.55 5.36
N LEU A 34 11.57 -6.40 4.40
CA LEU A 34 10.19 -6.49 3.92
C LEU A 34 9.25 -6.96 5.03
N ALA A 35 9.65 -7.95 5.84
CA ALA A 35 8.83 -8.41 6.96
C ALA A 35 8.62 -7.30 7.99
N ALA A 36 9.66 -6.51 8.30
CA ALA A 36 9.56 -5.36 9.19
C ALA A 36 8.63 -4.27 8.62
N GLU A 37 8.81 -3.92 7.34
CA GLU A 37 7.99 -2.90 6.69
C GLU A 37 6.51 -3.34 6.57
N LEU A 38 6.24 -4.61 6.29
CA LEU A 38 4.88 -5.16 6.29
C LEU A 38 4.19 -5.00 7.65
N ILE A 39 4.93 -5.20 8.76
CA ILE A 39 4.39 -4.98 10.10
C ILE A 39 4.03 -3.51 10.32
N LEU A 40 4.88 -2.59 9.86
CA LEU A 40 4.67 -1.15 10.05
C LEU A 40 3.56 -0.58 9.15
N MET A 41 3.39 -1.12 7.95
CA MET A 41 2.51 -0.55 6.92
C MET A 41 1.17 -1.26 6.74
N THR A 42 0.94 -2.39 7.40
CA THR A 42 -0.35 -3.08 7.34
C THR A 42 -1.29 -2.49 8.39
N ASP A 43 -2.50 -2.12 7.98
CA ASP A 43 -3.59 -1.78 8.91
C ASP A 43 -4.18 -3.08 9.47
N ALA A 44 -3.35 -3.81 10.23
CA ALA A 44 -3.58 -5.18 10.61
C ALA A 44 -4.91 -5.32 11.36
N PHE A 45 -5.66 -6.37 11.02
CA PHE A 45 -6.94 -6.73 11.64
C PHE A 45 -8.05 -5.68 11.49
N THR A 46 -7.90 -4.68 10.61
CA THR A 46 -9.00 -3.72 10.32
C THR A 46 -10.23 -4.43 9.75
N ASP A 47 -10.05 -5.49 8.96
CA ASP A 47 -11.14 -6.34 8.49
C ASP A 47 -11.85 -7.10 9.61
N GLU A 48 -11.12 -7.52 10.64
CA GLU A 48 -11.71 -8.17 11.82
C GLU A 48 -12.40 -7.17 12.74
N LEU A 49 -11.78 -5.99 12.92
CA LEU A 49 -12.33 -4.91 13.75
C LEU A 49 -13.67 -4.39 13.21
N PHE A 50 -13.82 -4.35 11.88
CA PHE A 50 -15.01 -3.86 11.19
C PHE A 50 -15.81 -4.98 10.50
N ASP A 51 -15.85 -6.17 11.10
CA ASP A 51 -16.71 -7.27 10.63
C ASP A 51 -18.19 -6.95 10.89
N PHE A 52 -18.85 -6.34 9.90
CA PHE A 52 -20.26 -5.94 9.97
C PHE A 52 -21.06 -6.61 8.83
N PRO A 53 -21.77 -7.71 9.12
CA PRO A 53 -22.43 -8.52 8.09
C PRO A 53 -23.48 -7.78 7.23
N GLU A 54 -24.08 -6.71 7.76
CA GLU A 54 -25.05 -5.90 7.02
C GLU A 54 -24.41 -4.89 6.07
N ALA A 55 -23.08 -4.70 6.09
CA ALA A 55 -22.39 -3.86 5.12
C ALA A 55 -21.84 -4.66 3.94
N THR A 56 -21.73 -3.98 2.79
CA THR A 56 -20.92 -4.49 1.68
C THR A 56 -19.46 -4.14 1.94
N THR A 57 -18.61 -5.15 2.14
CA THR A 57 -17.18 -4.93 2.39
C THR A 57 -16.37 -5.12 1.12
N GLN A 58 -15.67 -4.06 0.71
CA GLN A 58 -14.63 -4.13 -0.32
C GLN A 58 -13.28 -4.17 0.38
N ARG A 59 -12.69 -5.36 0.43
CA ARG A 59 -11.33 -5.59 0.96
C ARG A 59 -10.35 -5.75 -0.19
N PHE A 60 -9.20 -5.09 -0.08
CA PHE A 60 -8.13 -5.28 -1.03
C PHE A 60 -7.24 -6.49 -0.65
N PRO A 61 -6.93 -7.41 -1.59
CA PRO A 61 -6.38 -8.71 -1.24
C PRO A 61 -4.86 -8.73 -1.06
N ILE A 62 -4.13 -7.71 -1.50
CA ILE A 62 -2.66 -7.65 -1.44
C ILE A 62 -2.18 -6.44 -0.63
N SER A 63 -0.93 -6.47 -0.20
CA SER A 63 -0.33 -5.39 0.57
C SER A 63 -0.19 -4.10 -0.22
N ARG A 64 -0.39 -2.98 0.47
CA ARG A 64 -0.12 -1.63 -0.05
C ARG A 64 1.33 -1.43 -0.49
N LEU A 65 2.26 -2.25 0.01
CA LEU A 65 3.65 -2.21 -0.39
C LEU A 65 3.86 -2.62 -1.86
N LEU A 66 2.87 -3.23 -2.52
CA LEU A 66 2.89 -3.40 -3.98
C LEU A 66 2.21 -2.23 -4.67
N VAL A 67 1.03 -1.85 -4.20
CA VAL A 67 0.22 -0.76 -4.73
C VAL A 67 -0.67 -0.23 -3.62
N ASP A 68 -0.51 1.05 -3.27
CA ASP A 68 -1.44 1.77 -2.39
C ASP A 68 -2.60 2.28 -3.25
N VAL A 69 -3.75 1.59 -3.13
CA VAL A 69 -4.96 1.87 -3.93
C VAL A 69 -5.70 3.14 -3.51
N GLU A 70 -5.26 3.81 -2.43
CA GLU A 70 -5.81 5.09 -1.99
C GLU A 70 -4.98 6.30 -2.48
N ARG A 71 -3.99 6.05 -3.37
CA ARG A 71 -3.14 7.08 -3.98
C ARG A 71 -3.50 7.32 -5.44
N PHE A 72 -3.20 8.53 -5.93
CA PHE A 72 -3.40 8.82 -7.34
C PHE A 72 -2.32 8.14 -8.21
N PRO A 73 -2.69 7.58 -9.38
CA PRO A 73 -1.75 6.91 -10.26
C PRO A 73 -0.77 7.88 -10.93
N ASP A 74 -1.20 9.12 -11.18
CA ASP A 74 -0.36 10.19 -11.72
C ASP A 74 0.40 10.90 -10.59
N ASP A 75 1.72 10.71 -10.56
CA ASP A 75 2.62 11.31 -9.57
C ASP A 75 2.60 12.84 -9.62
N ALA A 76 2.28 13.45 -10.78
CA ALA A 76 2.15 14.91 -10.88
C ALA A 76 0.95 15.44 -10.07
N THR A 77 0.01 14.56 -9.69
CA THR A 77 -1.19 14.86 -8.91
C THR A 77 -1.24 14.16 -7.55
N GLU A 78 -0.22 13.35 -7.21
CA GLU A 78 -0.06 12.66 -5.93
C GLU A 78 1.07 13.29 -5.11
N PRO A 79 0.78 14.21 -4.17
CA PRO A 79 1.82 14.87 -3.37
C PRO A 79 2.71 13.89 -2.60
N MET A 80 2.18 12.73 -2.19
CA MET A 80 2.98 11.75 -1.45
C MET A 80 4.03 11.07 -2.32
N SER A 81 3.92 11.11 -3.65
CA SER A 81 4.96 10.62 -4.55
C SER A 81 6.27 11.41 -4.42
N GLU A 82 6.22 12.70 -4.08
CA GLU A 82 7.42 13.54 -3.89
C GLU A 82 8.28 13.08 -2.72
N VAL A 83 7.64 12.51 -1.69
CA VAL A 83 8.28 11.98 -0.49
C VAL A 83 8.40 10.45 -0.51
N GLY A 84 8.20 9.83 -1.68
CA GLY A 84 8.40 8.41 -1.90
C GLY A 84 7.31 7.50 -1.34
N MET A 85 6.12 8.04 -1.05
CA MET A 85 4.98 7.34 -0.45
C MET A 85 3.70 7.44 -1.33
N GLY A 86 3.87 7.50 -2.65
CA GLY A 86 2.77 7.55 -3.63
C GLY A 86 2.13 6.19 -3.89
N MET A 87 1.42 6.01 -5.03
CA MET A 87 0.79 4.72 -5.36
C MET A 87 1.77 3.54 -5.35
N ILE A 88 3.01 3.79 -5.75
CA ILE A 88 4.13 2.87 -5.58
C ILE A 88 5.15 3.57 -4.69
N TYR A 89 5.52 2.96 -3.58
CA TYR A 89 6.49 3.54 -2.65
C TYR A 89 7.90 3.50 -3.26
N THR A 90 8.73 4.48 -2.97
CA THR A 90 10.16 4.45 -3.32
C THR A 90 11.04 4.52 -2.10
N LEU A 91 10.45 4.82 -0.95
CA LEU A 91 11.08 4.89 0.36
C LEU A 91 10.29 4.03 1.33
N THR A 92 10.95 3.48 2.33
CA THR A 92 10.29 2.82 3.46
C THR A 92 9.64 3.84 4.39
N SER A 93 8.76 3.35 5.26
CA SER A 93 8.12 4.12 6.33
C SER A 93 9.14 4.85 7.22
N SER A 94 10.26 4.20 7.55
CA SER A 94 11.35 4.80 8.32
C SER A 94 12.06 5.92 7.57
N ASP A 95 12.34 5.73 6.28
CA ASP A 95 13.03 6.73 5.45
C ASP A 95 12.19 7.98 5.27
N PHE A 96 10.88 7.81 5.08
CA PHE A 96 9.94 8.92 5.01
C PHE A 96 10.00 9.75 6.31
N LEU A 97 9.93 9.09 7.46
CA LEU A 97 9.99 9.76 8.77
C LEU A 97 11.37 10.42 9.04
N ASP A 98 12.45 9.84 8.52
CA ASP A 98 13.82 10.36 8.65
C ASP A 98 14.23 11.33 7.53
N SER A 99 13.38 11.59 6.54
CA SER A 99 13.68 12.54 5.44
C SER A 99 13.86 14.00 5.91
N GLY A 100 13.50 14.31 7.16
CA GLY A 100 13.88 15.54 7.86
C GLY A 100 15.32 15.56 8.42
N LEU A 101 15.99 14.41 8.47
CA LEU A 101 17.34 14.17 8.99
C LEU A 101 18.08 13.24 8.01
N ARG A 102 18.54 13.79 6.88
CA ARG A 102 19.29 13.06 5.83
C ARG A 102 20.26 12.01 6.37
N ARG A 103 19.86 10.74 6.35
CA ARG A 103 20.79 9.62 6.32
C ARG A 103 20.87 9.04 4.91
N ASN A 104 22.09 8.75 4.48
CA ASN A 104 22.41 8.23 3.14
C ASN A 104 22.25 6.69 3.07
N ASP A 105 21.62 6.07 4.06
CA ASP A 105 21.43 4.61 4.21
C ASP A 105 19.97 4.16 4.06
N GLY A 106 19.07 5.05 3.62
CA GLY A 106 17.65 4.75 3.50
C GLY A 106 17.34 3.53 2.62
N PHE A 107 16.47 2.65 3.10
CA PHE A 107 16.03 1.45 2.41
C PHE A 107 14.87 1.76 1.46
N MET A 108 15.11 1.62 0.15
CA MET A 108 14.07 1.79 -0.86
C MET A 108 13.15 0.55 -0.94
N VAL A 109 11.84 0.76 -1.09
CA VAL A 109 10.89 -0.33 -1.37
C VAL A 109 11.04 -0.82 -2.82
N PHE A 110 11.22 0.11 -3.77
CA PHE A 110 11.40 -0.15 -5.20
C PHE A 110 12.59 0.66 -5.75
N SER A 111 13.51 0.04 -6.50
CA SER A 111 14.83 0.66 -6.73
C SER A 111 14.94 1.69 -7.86
N GLN A 112 14.03 1.80 -8.85
CA GLN A 112 14.21 2.76 -9.95
C GLN A 112 12.93 3.31 -10.59
N ARG A 113 12.92 4.63 -10.87
CA ARG A 113 11.85 5.37 -11.58
C ARG A 113 11.52 4.82 -12.97
N SER A 114 12.48 4.20 -13.66
CA SER A 114 12.29 3.56 -14.97
C SER A 114 11.40 2.32 -14.89
N ASN A 115 11.42 1.59 -13.77
CA ASN A 115 10.63 0.37 -13.58
C ASN A 115 9.23 0.66 -13.01
N ILE A 116 9.08 1.76 -12.26
CA ILE A 116 7.80 2.17 -11.67
C ILE A 116 6.74 2.43 -12.74
N THR A 117 7.10 3.02 -13.89
CA THR A 117 6.11 3.31 -14.95
C THR A 117 5.54 2.03 -15.56
N GLU A 118 6.38 1.05 -15.88
CA GLU A 118 5.95 -0.27 -16.38
C GLU A 118 5.17 -1.04 -15.31
N GLN A 119 5.60 -0.95 -14.05
CA GLN A 119 4.91 -1.57 -12.94
C GLN A 119 3.51 -0.96 -12.73
N LYS A 120 3.38 0.37 -12.74
CA LYS A 120 2.09 1.07 -12.71
C LYS A 120 1.17 0.63 -13.87
N GLN A 121 1.71 0.42 -15.06
CA GLN A 121 0.93 -0.13 -16.18
C GLN A 121 0.47 -1.56 -15.93
N SER A 122 1.32 -2.42 -15.35
CA SER A 122 0.95 -3.79 -14.99
C SER A 122 -0.04 -3.87 -13.81
N MET A 123 0.00 -2.88 -12.91
CA MET A 123 -0.82 -2.80 -11.70
C MET A 123 -2.08 -1.94 -11.86
N HIS A 124 -2.29 -1.27 -12.99
CA HIS A 124 -3.51 -0.49 -13.24
C HIS A 124 -4.79 -1.34 -13.12
N TRP A 125 -4.73 -2.67 -13.30
CA TRP A 125 -5.87 -3.56 -13.08
C TRP A 125 -6.13 -3.91 -11.61
N LEU A 126 -5.18 -3.57 -10.73
CA LEU A 126 -5.25 -3.79 -9.29
C LEU A 126 -5.77 -2.54 -8.57
N SER A 127 -5.77 -1.35 -9.18
CA SER A 127 -6.34 -0.11 -8.62
C SER A 127 -7.77 0.13 -9.09
#